data_AF-A0A2N2UQ15-F1
#
_entry.id   AF-A0A2N2UQ15-F1
#
_cell.length_a   1.000
_cell.length_b   1.000
_cell.length_c   1.000
_cell.angle_alpha   90.00
_cell.angle_beta   90.00
_cell.angle_gamma   90.00
#
_symmetry.space_group_name_H-M   'P 1'
#
loop_
_entity.id
_entity.type
_entity.pdbx_description
1 polymer ?
#
loop_
_entity_poly.entity_id
_entity_poly.type
_entity_poly.pdbx_seq_one_letter_code
_entity_poly.pdbx_strand_id
1 'polypeptide(L)' 'MDNEVLIFGLTIAEFEKISLTVCFSALIIYMLFIIGNLARESKAGKYGTVWMFLALGLGFIGFVAKALIQKFMGIE' A
#
# COMPACT_ATOMS: atom_id res chain seq x y z
N MET A 1 25.98 -15.03 6.00
CA MET A 1 26.27 -14.22 7.19
C MET A 1 25.11 -13.23 7.27
N ASP A 2 24.03 -13.46 8.01
CA ASP A 2 23.90 -14.25 9.24
C ASP A 2 22.51 -14.92 9.31
N ASN A 3 22.49 -16.24 9.54
CA ASN A 3 21.26 -17.00 9.83
C ASN A 3 20.88 -16.79 11.31
N GLU A 4 20.68 -15.55 11.71
CA GLU A 4 20.18 -15.26 13.05
C GLU A 4 18.68 -15.40 13.00
N VAL A 5 18.21 -16.55 13.48
CA VAL A 5 16.79 -16.88 13.62
C VAL A 5 16.22 -15.96 14.69
N LEU A 6 15.71 -14.80 14.28
CA LEU A 6 15.11 -13.83 15.19
C LEU A 6 13.60 -13.84 15.02
N ILE A 7 12.95 -14.40 16.04
CA ILE A 7 11.51 -14.42 16.30
C ILE A 7 10.73 -15.32 15.32
N PHE A 8 10.30 -16.50 15.82
CA PHE A 8 9.44 -17.49 15.16
C PHE A 8 10.04 -18.44 14.10
N GLY A 9 11.37 -18.58 13.99
CA GLY A 9 11.96 -19.56 13.06
C GLY A 9 12.14 -19.06 11.62
N LEU A 10 11.94 -17.75 11.40
CA LEU A 10 12.03 -17.11 10.10
C LEU A 10 13.39 -16.44 9.90
N THR A 11 13.92 -16.41 8.67
CA THR A 11 15.16 -15.67 8.37
C THR A 11 14.91 -14.16 8.38
N ILE A 12 15.94 -13.35 8.64
CA ILE A 12 15.83 -11.87 8.63
C ILE A 12 15.23 -11.37 7.31
N ALA A 13 15.67 -11.93 6.18
CA ALA A 13 15.19 -11.54 4.86
C ALA A 13 13.70 -11.88 4.63
N GLU A 14 13.23 -13.01 5.13
CA GLU A 14 11.81 -13.40 5.03
C GLU A 14 10.94 -12.53 5.96
N PHE A 15 11.40 -12.27 7.18
CA PHE A 15 10.68 -11.40 8.12
C PHE A 15 10.56 -9.99 7.57
N GLU A 16 11.64 -9.45 6.99
CA GLU A 16 11.64 -8.14 6.36
C GLU A 16 10.63 -8.08 5.20
N LYS A 17 10.62 -9.08 4.31
CA LYS A 17 9.66 -9.15 3.20
C LYS A 17 8.20 -9.17 3.68
N ILE A 18 7.90 -9.99 4.70
CA ILE A 18 6.54 -10.10 5.24
C ILE A 18 6.15 -8.81 5.96
N SER A 19 7.02 -8.26 6.80
CA SER A 19 6.79 -7.03 7.55
C SER A 19 6.56 -5.84 6.61
N LEU A 20 7.42 -5.67 5.60
CA LEU A 20 7.26 -4.63 4.57
C LEU A 20 5.94 -4.81 3.84
N THR A 21 5.61 -6.02 3.38
CA THR A 21 4.36 -6.25 2.62
C THR A 21 3.12 -5.96 3.47
N VAL A 22 3.08 -6.46 4.70
CA VAL A 22 1.91 -6.31 5.60
C VAL A 22 1.77 -4.87 6.08
N CYS A 23 2.84 -4.28 6.61
CA CYS A 23 2.80 -2.93 7.17
C CYS A 23 2.53 -1.89 6.08
N PHE A 24 3.18 -2.03 4.92
CA PHE A 24 2.99 -1.12 3.80
C PHE A 24 1.58 -1.23 3.18
N SER A 25 1.06 -2.45 2.99
CA SER A 25 -0.31 -2.63 2.47
C SER A 25 -1.36 -2.08 3.44
N ALA A 26 -1.18 -2.27 4.75
CA ALA A 26 -2.04 -1.68 5.77
C ALA A 26 -2.02 -0.14 5.72
N LEU A 27 -0.85 0.48 5.51
CA LEU A 27 -0.72 1.93 5.37
C LEU A 27 -1.44 2.46 4.12
N ILE A 28 -1.38 1.77 2.98
CA ILE A 28 -2.12 2.18 1.76
C ILE A 28 -3.63 2.16 2.02
N ILE A 29 -4.13 1.11 2.68
CA ILE A 29 -5.55 0.99 3.02
C ILE A 29 -5.97 2.12 3.97
N TYR A 30 -5.13 2.45 4.95
CA TYR A 30 -5.39 3.57 5.85
C TYR A 30 -5.41 4.92 5.12
N MET A 31 -4.55 5.11 4.12
CA MET A 31 -4.53 6.31 3.29
C MET A 31 -5.84 6.47 2.49
N LEU A 32 -6.35 5.37 1.92
CA LEU A 32 -7.66 5.33 1.26
C LEU A 32 -8.81 5.71 2.20
N PHE A 33 -8.77 5.22 3.44
CA PHE A 33 -9.74 5.58 4.47
C PHE A 33 -9.71 7.08 4.79
N ILE A 34 -8.51 7.66 4.94
CA ILE A 34 -8.35 9.11 5.17
C ILE A 34 -8.90 9.92 3.99
N ILE A 35 -8.60 9.55 2.74
CA ILE A 35 -9.12 10.26 1.56
C ILE A 35 -10.65 10.24 1.55
N GLY A 36 -11.26 9.09 1.90
CA GLY A 36 -12.70 8.96 2.04
C GLY A 36 -13.28 9.85 3.14
N ASN A 37 -12.63 9.92 4.29
CA ASN A 37 -13.06 10.80 5.38
C ASN A 37 -12.91 12.29 5.00
N LEU A 38 -11.80 12.66 4.37
CA LEU A 38 -11.52 14.02 3.93
C LEU A 38 -12.48 14.48 2.83
N ALA A 39 -12.91 13.59 1.94
CA ALA A 39 -13.92 13.90 0.92
C ALA A 39 -15.29 14.21 1.55
N ARG A 40 -15.65 13.49 2.62
CA ARG A 40 -16.88 13.76 3.40
C ARG A 40 -16.78 15.07 4.17
N GLU A 41 -15.66 15.32 4.83
CA GLU A 41 -15.43 16.53 5.63
C GLU A 41 -15.32 17.79 4.75
N SER A 42 -14.70 17.67 3.58
CA SER A 42 -14.56 18.77 2.62
C SER A 42 -15.87 19.13 1.89
N LYS A 43 -16.99 18.46 2.19
CA LYS A 43 -18.27 18.56 1.46
C LYS A 43 -18.06 18.48 -0.06
N ALA A 44 -17.05 17.72 -0.48
CA ALA A 44 -16.72 17.55 -1.87
C ALA A 44 -17.90 16.80 -2.51
N GLY A 45 -18.71 17.51 -3.30
CA GLY A 45 -19.83 16.91 -4.04
C GLY A 45 -19.36 15.73 -4.91
N LYS A 46 -20.27 15.06 -5.62
CA LYS A 46 -19.92 13.90 -6.46
C LYS A 46 -18.68 14.12 -7.35
N TYR A 47 -18.55 15.29 -7.95
CA TYR A 47 -17.40 15.65 -8.78
C TYR A 47 -16.12 15.91 -7.98
N GLY A 48 -16.22 16.52 -6.79
CA GLY A 48 -15.07 16.82 -5.95
C GLY A 48 -14.44 15.57 -5.32
N THR A 49 -15.26 14.59 -4.92
CA THR A 49 -14.77 13.31 -4.38
C THR A 49 -14.00 12.53 -5.44
N VAL A 50 -14.47 12.53 -6.70
CA VAL A 50 -13.77 11.87 -7.83
C VAL A 50 -12.41 12.51 -8.10
N TRP A 51 -12.35 13.85 -8.13
CA TRP A 51 -11.08 14.55 -8.32
C TRP A 51 -10.12 14.39 -7.13
N MET A 52 -10.63 14.34 -5.90
CA MET A 52 -9.80 14.02 -4.72
C MET A 52 -9.23 12.61 -4.82
N PHE A 53 -10.04 11.63 -5.18
CA PHE A 53 -9.58 10.25 -5.34
C PHE A 53 -8.58 10.10 -6.48
N LEU A 54 -8.75 10.83 -7.57
CA LEU A 54 -7.78 10.85 -8.66
C LEU A 54 -6.49 11.55 -8.24
N ALA A 55 -6.56 12.80 -7.76
CA ALA A 55 -5.37 13.60 -7.44
C ALA A 55 -4.54 13.00 -6.29
N LEU A 56 -5.18 12.56 -5.22
CA LEU A 56 -4.49 11.95 -4.07
C LEU A 56 -4.23 10.46 -4.29
N GLY A 57 -5.09 9.77 -5.04
CA GLY A 57 -5.00 8.33 -5.20
C GLY A 57 -4.11 7.83 -6.34
N LEU A 58 -3.85 8.65 -7.36
CA LEU A 58 -2.95 8.30 -8.47
C LEU A 58 -1.57 7.79 -7.99
N GLY A 59 -1.03 8.37 -6.92
CA GLY A 59 0.27 7.99 -6.38
C GLY A 59 0.34 6.54 -5.92
N PHE A 60 -0.57 6.11 -5.04
CA PHE A 60 -0.56 4.73 -4.55
C PHE A 60 -1.15 3.74 -5.57
N ILE A 61 -2.07 4.17 -6.44
CA ILE A 61 -2.60 3.34 -7.53
C ILE A 61 -1.47 2.95 -8.49
N GLY A 62 -0.58 3.88 -8.84
CA GLY A 62 0.60 3.59 -9.65
C GLY A 62 1.57 2.62 -8.97
N PHE A 63 1.76 2.76 -7.65
CA PHE A 63 2.56 1.82 -6.87
C PHE A 63 1.98 0.40 -6.89
N VAL A 64 0.68 0.25 -6.66
CA VAL A 64 -0.01 -1.05 -6.67
C VAL A 64 -0.01 -1.65 -8.07
N ALA A 65 -0.24 -0.84 -9.12
CA ALA A 65 -0.19 -1.30 -10.50
C ALA A 65 1.18 -1.86 -10.86
N LYS A 66 2.27 -1.17 -10.48
CA LYS A 66 3.64 -1.68 -10.69
C LYS A 66 3.85 -3.02 -9.98
N ALA A 67 3.44 -3.14 -8.71
CA ALA A 67 3.58 -4.37 -7.95
C ALA A 67 2.81 -5.54 -8.57
N LEU A 68 1.59 -5.28 -9.05
CA LEU A 68 0.79 -6.28 -9.77
C LEU A 68 1.44 -6.68 -11.09
N ILE A 69 1.93 -5.71 -11.88
CA ILE A 69 2.59 -5.99 -13.16
C ILE A 69 3.86 -6.83 -12.94
N GLN A 70 4.70 -6.51 -11.94
CA GLN A 70 5.86 -7.33 -11.60
C GLN A 70 5.47 -8.77 -11.27
N LYS A 71 4.38 -8.96 -10.50
CA LYS A 71 3.86 -10.29 -10.16
C LYS A 71 3.31 -11.05 -11.37
N PHE A 72 2.57 -10.39 -12.26
CA PHE A 72 2.02 -11.00 -13.48
C PHE A 72 3.10 -11.31 -14.53
N MET A 73 4.17 -10.51 -14.58
CA MET A 73 5.32 -10.73 -15.46
C MET A 73 6.33 -11.76 -14.91
N GLY A 74 6.10 -12.32 -13.72
CA GLY A 74 6.97 -13.32 -13.11
C GLY A 74 8.34 -12.79 -12.70
N ILE A 75 8.45 -11.48 -12.45
CA ILE A 75 9.67 -10.83 -11.96
C ILE A 75 9.51 -10.70 -10.44
N GLU A 76 9.88 -11.76 -9.72
CA GLU A 76 9.94 -11.79 -8.25
C GLU A 76 11.35 -11.54 -7.74
#